data_AF-A0A212PEP5-F1
#
_entry.id   AF-A0A212PEP5-F1
#
_cell.length_a   1.000
_cell.length_b   1.000
_cell.length_c   1.000
_cell.angle_alpha   90.00
_cell.angle_beta   90.00
_cell.angle_gamma   90.00
#
_symmetry.space_group_name_H-M   'P 1'
#
loop_
_entity.id
_entity.type
_entity.pdbx_description
1 polymer ?
#
loop_
_entity_poly.entity_id
_entity_poly.type
_entity_poly.pdbx_seq_one_letter_code
_entity_poly.pdbx_strand_id
1 'polypeptide(L)'
;MIHKVLYLTTLCLILGMPALALAMEQSFTQNDLKATVKLSPDELTAESKVNLALKLEKDGQPVTDRKVTLEVYEKDKAEPVLKREVDVLEDEYIDSWSFEKTGDYKVVATVADPQQHAEAIRYEVNATVGEAKPSGHEGHGFFSHHFGGGKWGWWGGGLMLLMMIPMMLIAL
;
A
#
# COMPACT_ATOMS: atom_id res chain seq x y z
N MET A 1 58.07 10.36 17.06
CA MET A 1 57.55 11.07 15.87
C MET A 1 56.48 10.26 15.10
N ILE A 2 55.69 9.37 15.73
CA ILE A 2 54.87 8.39 14.96
C ILE A 2 53.51 8.07 15.61
N HIS A 3 52.89 8.94 16.42
CA HIS A 3 51.65 8.56 17.16
C HIS A 3 50.46 9.53 17.01
N LYS A 4 50.46 10.45 16.03
CA LYS A 4 49.40 11.48 15.95
C LYS A 4 48.55 11.52 14.67
N VAL A 5 48.67 10.54 13.77
CA VAL A 5 48.02 10.61 12.44
C VAL A 5 47.00 9.47 12.18
N LEU A 6 46.67 8.66 13.19
CA LEU A 6 45.89 7.43 12.98
C LEU A 6 44.53 7.38 13.69
N TYR A 7 43.88 8.54 13.91
CA TYR A 7 42.55 8.59 14.53
C TYR A 7 41.57 9.55 13.84
N LEU A 8 41.87 10.02 12.63
CA LEU A 8 41.02 11.01 11.93
C LEU A 8 40.30 10.46 10.68
N THR A 9 40.36 9.16 10.43
CA THR A 9 39.79 8.54 9.22
C THR A 9 38.77 7.42 9.50
N THR A 10 38.25 7.32 10.73
CA THR A 10 37.30 6.26 11.13
C THR A 10 36.01 6.81 11.75
N LEU A 11 35.61 8.05 11.42
CA LEU A 11 34.43 8.70 12.02
C LEU A 11 33.39 9.25 11.01
N CYS A 12 33.47 8.89 9.72
CA CYS A 12 32.57 9.41 8.68
C CYS A 12 31.80 8.34 7.88
N LEU A 13 31.48 7.18 8.48
CA LEU A 13 30.75 6.10 7.79
C LEU A 13 29.44 5.65 8.47
N ILE A 14 28.86 6.45 9.39
CA ILE A 14 27.63 6.08 10.12
C ILE A 14 26.47 7.09 9.95
N LEU A 15 26.53 7.99 8.97
CA LEU A 15 25.45 8.98 8.75
C LEU A 15 24.92 8.89 7.32
N GLY A 16 24.07 7.91 7.08
CA GLY A 16 23.38 7.79 5.80
C GLY A 16 22.74 6.44 5.56
N MET A 17 22.20 5.78 6.59
CA MET A 17 21.18 4.78 6.30
C MET A 17 19.92 5.58 5.94
N PRO A 18 19.48 5.63 4.66
CA PRO A 18 18.16 6.13 4.37
C PRO A 18 17.20 5.27 5.18
N ALA A 19 16.33 5.91 5.97
CA ALA A 19 15.23 5.21 6.59
C ALA A 19 14.45 4.55 5.45
N LEU A 20 14.64 3.24 5.31
CA LEU A 20 13.81 2.43 4.45
C LEU A 20 12.41 2.58 5.03
N ALA A 21 11.55 3.33 4.33
CA ALA A 21 10.12 3.31 4.59
C ALA A 21 9.68 1.87 4.29
N LEU A 22 9.58 1.07 5.36
CA LEU A 22 9.22 -0.33 5.30
C LEU A 22 7.71 -0.42 5.37
N ALA A 23 7.06 -0.22 4.22
CA ALA A 23 5.67 -0.59 4.02
C ALA A 23 5.38 -1.96 4.62
N MET A 24 4.27 -2.04 5.36
CA MET A 24 3.82 -3.27 5.99
C MET A 24 3.56 -4.30 4.89
N GLU A 25 4.51 -5.20 4.70
CA GLU A 25 4.50 -6.24 3.67
C GLU A 25 4.47 -7.62 4.35
N GLN A 26 3.47 -8.42 4.02
CA GLN A 26 3.32 -9.79 4.50
C GLN A 26 3.21 -10.73 3.31
N SER A 27 3.99 -11.81 3.34
CA SER A 27 3.94 -12.83 2.30
C SER A 27 3.37 -14.14 2.84
N PHE A 28 2.57 -14.80 1.99
CA PHE A 28 1.87 -16.03 2.26
C PHE A 28 2.12 -17.00 1.11
N THR A 29 2.06 -18.30 1.35
CA THR A 29 2.12 -19.31 0.30
C THR A 29 1.13 -20.41 0.59
N GLN A 30 0.20 -20.63 -0.34
CA GLN A 30 -0.84 -21.66 -0.23
C GLN A 30 -1.16 -22.20 -1.63
N ASN A 31 -1.23 -23.53 -1.78
CA ASN A 31 -1.52 -24.20 -3.06
C ASN A 31 -0.61 -23.73 -4.21
N ASP A 32 0.70 -23.61 -3.95
CA ASP A 32 1.72 -23.08 -4.88
C ASP A 32 1.49 -21.64 -5.36
N LEU A 33 0.51 -20.95 -4.78
CA LEU A 33 0.26 -19.54 -4.99
C LEU A 33 0.91 -18.76 -3.83
N LYS A 34 1.89 -17.95 -4.18
CA LYS A 34 2.50 -16.99 -3.27
C LYS A 34 1.74 -15.68 -3.36
N ALA A 35 1.28 -15.16 -2.23
CA ALA A 35 0.67 -13.84 -2.13
C ALA A 35 1.59 -12.91 -1.34
N THR A 36 1.75 -11.68 -1.81
CA THR A 36 2.46 -10.62 -1.10
C THR A 36 1.47 -9.47 -0.91
N VAL A 37 1.05 -9.24 0.32
CA VAL A 37 0.11 -8.19 0.70
C VAL A 37 0.89 -7.03 1.28
N LYS A 38 0.71 -5.83 0.71
CA LYS A 38 1.36 -4.61 1.13
C LYS A 38 0.33 -3.55 1.47
N LEU A 39 0.42 -2.97 2.66
CA LEU A 39 -0.36 -1.82 3.07
C LEU A 39 0.55 -0.59 3.15
N SER A 40 0.05 0.56 2.69
CA SER A 40 0.78 1.83 2.73
C SER A 40 -0.17 2.99 3.05
N PRO A 41 0.19 3.93 3.94
CA PRO A 41 1.48 4.03 4.64
C PRO A 41 1.68 2.99 5.75
N ASP A 42 2.92 2.87 6.26
CA ASP A 42 3.32 1.91 7.30
C ASP A 42 2.58 2.19 8.62
N GLU A 43 2.48 3.48 8.97
CA GLU A 43 1.65 3.97 10.07
C GLU A 43 0.25 4.30 9.53
N LEU A 44 -0.73 3.46 9.85
CA LEU A 44 -2.11 3.68 9.45
C LEU A 44 -2.77 4.63 10.44
N THR A 45 -3.39 5.69 9.93
CA THR A 45 -4.12 6.67 10.72
C THR A 45 -5.57 6.79 10.26
N ALA A 46 -6.48 7.09 11.19
CA ALA A 46 -7.87 7.37 10.85
C ALA A 46 -7.96 8.54 9.85
N GLU A 47 -8.99 8.51 9.00
CA GLU A 47 -9.30 9.48 7.93
C GLU A 47 -8.23 9.59 6.83
N SER A 48 -7.11 8.89 6.97
CA SER A 48 -6.00 8.91 6.01
C SER A 48 -6.16 7.80 4.99
N LYS A 49 -5.74 8.09 3.75
CA LYS A 49 -5.83 7.14 2.65
C LYS A 49 -4.81 6.02 2.82
N VAL A 50 -5.31 4.79 2.79
CA VAL A 50 -4.57 3.54 2.81
C VAL A 50 -4.64 2.93 1.42
N ASN A 51 -3.51 2.39 0.97
CA ASN A 51 -3.39 1.70 -0.29
C ASN A 51 -3.00 0.25 0.00
N LEU A 52 -3.72 -0.66 -0.64
CA LEU A 52 -3.42 -2.08 -0.69
C LEU A 52 -2.79 -2.38 -2.04
N ALA A 53 -1.70 -3.13 -2.02
CA ALA A 53 -1.16 -3.81 -3.17
C ALA A 53 -1.03 -5.30 -2.83
N LEU A 54 -1.71 -6.16 -3.57
CA LEU A 54 -1.63 -7.60 -3.48
C LEU A 54 -0.99 -8.14 -4.75
N LYS A 55 0.20 -8.74 -4.61
CA LYS A 55 0.87 -9.45 -5.69
C LYS A 55 0.66 -10.94 -5.53
N LEU A 56 0.16 -11.60 -6.59
CA LEU A 56 0.05 -13.06 -6.63
C LEU A 56 1.11 -13.61 -7.59
N GLU A 57 1.84 -14.63 -7.15
CA GLU A 57 2.89 -15.29 -7.93
C GLU A 57 2.68 -16.80 -7.89
N LYS A 58 2.79 -17.47 -9.04
CA LYS A 58 2.87 -18.93 -9.13
C LYS A 58 4.07 -19.31 -9.99
N ASP A 59 4.95 -20.15 -9.46
CA ASP A 59 6.20 -20.55 -10.14
C ASP A 59 7.05 -19.34 -10.60
N GLY A 60 7.00 -18.25 -9.85
CA GLY A 60 7.70 -16.99 -10.15
C GLY A 60 7.06 -16.11 -11.23
N GLN A 61 5.90 -16.49 -11.76
CA GLN A 61 5.12 -15.68 -12.71
C GLN A 61 3.96 -14.96 -12.00
N PRO A 62 3.66 -13.71 -12.35
CA PRO A 62 2.52 -13.00 -11.79
C PRO A 62 1.20 -13.65 -12.22
N VAL A 63 0.22 -13.66 -11.33
CA VAL A 63 -1.12 -14.23 -11.55
C VAL A 63 -2.15 -13.12 -11.40
N THR A 64 -2.81 -12.76 -12.51
CA THR A 64 -3.74 -11.62 -12.60
C THR A 64 -5.14 -11.98 -13.08
N ASP A 65 -5.37 -13.26 -13.38
CA ASP A 65 -6.63 -13.80 -13.91
C ASP A 65 -7.64 -14.21 -12.81
N ARG A 66 -7.34 -13.88 -11.55
CA ARG A 66 -8.14 -14.24 -10.38
C ARG A 66 -9.09 -13.12 -10.00
N LYS A 67 -10.27 -13.49 -9.49
CA LYS A 67 -11.18 -12.55 -8.83
C LYS A 67 -10.75 -12.39 -7.38
N VAL A 68 -10.47 -11.15 -6.97
CA VAL A 68 -10.06 -10.83 -5.60
C VAL A 68 -11.12 -9.98 -4.93
N THR A 69 -11.58 -10.42 -3.75
CA THR A 69 -12.50 -9.66 -2.90
C THR A 69 -11.76 -9.19 -1.65
N LEU A 70 -11.80 -7.89 -1.39
CA LEU A 70 -11.30 -7.28 -0.17
C LEU A 70 -12.45 -7.17 0.84
N GLU A 71 -12.20 -7.65 2.06
CA GLU A 71 -13.07 -7.48 3.22
C GLU A 71 -12.25 -6.85 4.36
N VAL A 72 -12.75 -5.78 4.97
CA VAL A 72 -12.12 -5.16 6.15
C VAL A 72 -13.07 -5.27 7.32
N TYR A 73 -12.59 -5.79 8.45
CA TYR A 73 -13.36 -5.97 9.68
C TYR A 73 -12.77 -5.10 10.77
N GLU A 74 -13.61 -4.42 11.53
CA GLU A 74 -13.20 -3.95 12.86
C GLU A 74 -13.02 -5.17 13.78
N LYS A 75 -12.06 -5.08 14.71
CA LYS A 75 -11.91 -6.06 15.77
C LYS A 75 -13.25 -6.27 16.50
N ASP A 76 -13.57 -7.53 16.75
CA ASP A 76 -14.80 -7.99 17.40
C ASP A 76 -16.11 -7.81 16.60
N LYS A 77 -16.08 -7.31 15.36
CA LYS A 77 -17.26 -7.28 14.47
C LYS A 77 -17.31 -8.51 13.55
N ALA A 78 -18.51 -9.08 13.41
CA ALA A 78 -18.76 -10.18 12.49
C ALA A 78 -18.96 -9.71 11.04
N GLU A 79 -19.45 -8.49 10.85
CA GLU A 79 -19.70 -7.91 9.54
C GLU A 79 -18.53 -7.02 9.09
N PRO A 80 -18.16 -7.07 7.80
CA PRO A 80 -17.11 -6.21 7.28
C PRO A 80 -17.60 -4.76 7.15
N VAL A 81 -16.75 -3.81 7.51
CA VAL A 81 -16.97 -2.37 7.29
C VAL A 81 -16.70 -1.97 5.84
N LEU A 82 -15.90 -2.76 5.13
CA LEU A 82 -15.65 -2.61 3.69
C LEU A 82 -15.71 -3.98 3.04
N LYS A 83 -16.46 -4.09 1.94
CA LYS A 83 -16.48 -5.29 1.10
C LYS A 83 -16.63 -4.91 -0.36
N ARG A 84 -15.63 -5.21 -1.18
CA ARG A 84 -15.67 -4.98 -2.63
C ARG A 84 -14.64 -5.82 -3.38
N GLU A 85 -14.82 -5.88 -4.70
CA GLU A 85 -13.86 -6.48 -5.62
C GLU A 85 -12.67 -5.55 -5.84
N VAL A 86 -11.48 -6.11 -6.05
CA VAL A 86 -10.24 -5.37 -6.25
C VAL A 86 -9.83 -5.45 -7.71
N ASP A 87 -9.48 -4.30 -8.28
CA ASP A 87 -9.03 -4.19 -9.66
C ASP A 87 -7.56 -4.61 -9.81
N VAL A 88 -7.22 -5.09 -11.01
CA VAL A 88 -5.84 -5.41 -11.37
C VAL A 88 -5.21 -4.24 -12.14
N LEU A 89 -4.01 -3.85 -11.74
CA LEU A 89 -3.20 -2.84 -12.39
C LEU A 89 -1.72 -3.20 -12.27
N GLU A 90 -1.00 -3.20 -13.40
CA GLU A 90 0.45 -3.47 -13.45
C GLU A 90 0.88 -4.77 -12.74
N ASP A 91 0.18 -5.87 -13.01
CA ASP A 91 0.41 -7.20 -12.42
C ASP A 91 0.12 -7.34 -10.92
N GLU A 92 -0.52 -6.34 -10.31
CA GLU A 92 -0.92 -6.33 -8.90
C GLU A 92 -2.41 -6.02 -8.74
N TYR A 93 -3.01 -6.54 -7.68
CA TYR A 93 -4.36 -6.18 -7.26
C TYR A 93 -4.27 -4.96 -6.34
N ILE A 94 -4.83 -3.83 -6.77
CA ILE A 94 -4.65 -2.55 -6.09
C ILE A 94 -6.00 -2.00 -5.65
N ASP A 95 -6.07 -1.54 -4.41
CA ASP A 95 -7.24 -0.84 -3.89
C ASP A 95 -6.82 0.28 -2.91
N SER A 96 -7.73 1.23 -2.66
CA SER A 96 -7.51 2.26 -1.65
C SER A 96 -8.78 2.69 -0.92
N TRP A 97 -8.68 2.86 0.39
CA TRP A 97 -9.77 3.30 1.27
C TRP A 97 -9.22 4.15 2.41
N SER A 98 -10.09 4.64 3.28
CA SER A 98 -9.70 5.29 4.54
C SER A 98 -10.44 4.63 5.70
N PHE A 99 -9.80 4.56 6.86
CA PHE A 99 -10.46 4.09 8.09
C PHE A 99 -11.20 5.25 8.75
N GLU A 100 -12.47 5.07 9.11
CA GLU A 100 -13.25 6.14 9.77
C GLU A 100 -12.86 6.38 11.23
N LYS A 101 -12.33 5.34 11.90
CA LYS A 101 -12.04 5.36 13.33
C LYS A 101 -10.68 4.73 13.61
N THR A 102 -10.14 5.05 14.76
CA THR A 102 -8.97 4.37 15.31
C THR A 102 -9.37 3.00 15.85
N GLY A 103 -8.40 2.09 15.92
CA GLY A 103 -8.60 0.75 16.46
C GLY A 103 -7.84 -0.32 15.70
N ASP A 104 -8.11 -1.56 16.09
CA ASP A 104 -7.56 -2.72 15.42
C ASP A 104 -8.53 -3.21 14.34
N TYR A 105 -7.99 -3.53 13.18
CA TYR A 105 -8.72 -4.00 12.03
C TYR A 105 -8.09 -5.30 11.50
N LYS A 106 -8.93 -6.11 10.87
CA LYS A 106 -8.51 -7.29 10.10
C LYS A 106 -8.84 -7.07 8.63
N VAL A 107 -7.81 -7.06 7.80
CA VAL A 107 -7.92 -6.95 6.35
C VAL A 107 -7.83 -8.37 5.77
N VAL A 108 -8.83 -8.76 4.99
CA VAL A 108 -8.93 -10.09 4.40
C VAL A 108 -9.02 -9.96 2.89
N ALA A 109 -8.05 -10.52 2.18
CA ALA A 109 -8.09 -10.67 0.73
C ALA A 109 -8.51 -12.11 0.39
N THR A 110 -9.65 -12.27 -0.26
CA THR A 110 -10.17 -13.56 -0.72
C THR A 110 -9.93 -13.69 -2.22
N VAL A 111 -9.10 -14.65 -2.62
CA VAL A 111 -8.78 -14.95 -4.01
C VAL A 111 -9.59 -16.17 -4.46
N ALA A 112 -10.46 -15.99 -5.45
CA ALA A 112 -11.22 -17.09 -6.02
C ALA A 112 -10.34 -17.94 -6.94
N ASP A 113 -10.48 -19.27 -6.87
CA ASP A 113 -9.87 -20.16 -7.84
C ASP A 113 -10.77 -20.35 -9.08
N PRO A 114 -10.40 -19.86 -10.28
CA PRO A 114 -11.09 -20.14 -11.54
C PRO A 114 -11.23 -21.64 -11.84
N GLN A 115 -10.34 -22.49 -11.35
CA GLN A 115 -10.41 -23.94 -11.59
C GLN A 115 -11.25 -24.67 -10.54
N GLN A 116 -11.42 -24.07 -9.36
CA GLN A 116 -12.09 -24.69 -8.22
C GLN A 116 -13.05 -23.68 -7.58
N HIS A 117 -14.26 -23.58 -8.14
CA HIS A 117 -15.30 -22.64 -7.68
C HIS A 117 -15.65 -22.73 -6.18
N ALA A 118 -15.28 -23.81 -5.49
CA ALA A 118 -15.54 -24.01 -4.07
C ALA A 118 -14.35 -23.66 -3.15
N GLU A 119 -13.14 -23.50 -3.68
CA GLU A 119 -11.94 -23.23 -2.88
C GLU A 119 -11.46 -21.81 -3.12
N ALA A 120 -11.82 -20.92 -2.19
CA ALA A 120 -11.27 -19.57 -2.14
C ALA A 120 -10.11 -19.52 -1.14
N ILE A 121 -9.00 -18.92 -1.55
CA ILE A 121 -7.84 -18.72 -0.68
C ILE A 121 -8.02 -17.40 0.06
N ARG A 122 -7.86 -17.40 1.39
CA ARG A 122 -8.01 -16.21 2.22
C ARG A 122 -6.66 -15.82 2.83
N TYR A 123 -6.25 -14.59 2.60
CA TYR A 123 -5.07 -13.97 3.22
C TYR A 123 -5.53 -12.94 4.23
N GLU A 124 -5.05 -13.04 5.47
CA GLU A 124 -5.45 -12.13 6.56
C GLU A 124 -4.24 -11.32 7.04
N VAL A 125 -4.42 -10.01 7.12
CA VAL A 125 -3.45 -9.04 7.66
C VAL A 125 -4.11 -8.28 8.79
N ASN A 126 -3.46 -8.24 9.95
CA ASN A 126 -3.89 -7.40 11.06
C ASN A 126 -3.29 -6.01 10.92
N ALA A 127 -4.11 -4.99 11.10
CA ALA A 127 -3.76 -3.59 10.94
C ALA A 127 -4.20 -2.80 12.18
N THR A 128 -3.28 -2.06 12.79
CA THR A 128 -3.60 -1.15 13.90
C THR A 128 -3.62 0.29 13.39
N VAL A 129 -4.76 0.96 13.57
CA VAL A 129 -5.03 2.32 13.07
C VAL A 129 -4.98 3.30 14.24
N GLY A 130 -4.02 4.22 14.18
CA GLY A 130 -3.82 5.27 15.17
C GLY A 130 -4.58 6.57 14.87
N GLU A 131 -4.48 7.52 15.78
CA GLU A 131 -5.04 8.86 15.59
C GLU A 131 -4.29 9.61 14.48
N ALA A 132 -5.04 10.38 13.67
CA ALA A 132 -4.44 11.34 12.78
C ALA A 132 -3.71 12.38 13.64
N LYS A 133 -2.38 12.48 13.52
CA LYS A 133 -1.64 13.57 14.16
C LYS A 133 -2.20 14.88 13.61
N PRO A 134 -2.67 15.82 14.47
CA PRO A 134 -3.10 17.11 13.99
C PRO A 134 -1.92 17.74 13.28
N SER A 135 -2.11 18.11 12.01
CA SER A 135 -1.12 18.80 11.21
C SER A 135 -0.79 20.14 11.88
N GLY A 136 0.18 20.13 12.80
CA GLY A 136 0.74 21.32 13.39
C GLY A 136 1.27 22.19 12.26
N HIS A 137 0.53 23.26 11.96
CA HIS A 137 1.04 24.39 11.19
C HIS A 137 2.12 25.06 12.03
N GLU A 138 3.34 24.51 11.97
CA GLU A 138 4.54 25.27 12.26
C GLU A 138 5.27 25.45 10.94
N GLY A 139 5.38 26.72 10.55
CA GLY A 139 5.80 27.14 9.23
C GLY A 139 7.17 26.61 8.85
N HIS A 140 7.40 26.49 7.56
CA HIS A 140 8.34 27.34 6.84
C HIS A 140 8.31 26.92 5.37
N GLY A 141 8.04 27.90 4.50
CA GLY A 141 8.17 27.71 3.06
C GLY A 141 9.60 27.30 2.73
N PHE A 142 9.75 26.12 2.12
CA PHE A 142 10.96 25.75 1.41
C PHE A 142 10.62 24.78 0.28
N PHE A 143 9.93 25.33 -0.73
CA PHE A 143 10.08 24.80 -2.08
C PHE A 143 11.56 24.95 -2.45
N SER A 144 12.32 23.87 -2.37
CA SER A 144 13.65 23.78 -2.98
C SER A 144 13.84 22.37 -3.52
N HIS A 145 13.88 22.36 -4.84
CA HIS A 145 14.20 21.27 -5.75
C HIS A 145 15.16 20.21 -5.20
N HIS A 146 14.73 18.95 -5.20
CA HIS A 146 15.58 17.79 -5.49
C HIS A 146 14.71 16.65 -6.07
N PHE A 147 14.48 16.68 -7.39
CA PHE A 147 14.11 15.47 -8.14
C PHE A 147 15.36 14.59 -8.23
N GLY A 148 15.52 13.67 -7.28
CA GLY A 148 16.54 12.62 -7.27
C GLY A 148 15.91 11.28 -7.60
N GLY A 149 16.40 10.62 -8.65
CA GLY A 149 15.84 9.40 -9.22
C GLY A 149 15.65 8.25 -8.22
N GLY A 150 14.40 7.91 -7.99
CA GLY A 150 13.95 6.66 -7.39
C GLY A 150 12.63 6.30 -8.06
N LYS A 151 12.55 5.10 -8.62
CA LYS A 151 11.55 4.63 -9.60
C LYS A 151 10.10 4.50 -9.06
N TRP A 152 9.73 5.18 -7.98
CA TRP A 152 8.51 4.92 -7.22
C TRP A 152 7.80 6.20 -6.74
N GLY A 153 7.55 7.14 -7.65
CA GLY A 153 6.84 8.37 -7.30
C GLY A 153 6.07 8.95 -8.48
N TRP A 154 4.88 8.41 -8.80
CA TRP A 154 3.97 9.07 -9.75
C TRP A 154 2.47 8.77 -9.65
N TRP A 155 1.96 8.21 -8.55
CA TRP A 155 0.50 8.00 -8.37
C TRP A 155 -0.26 9.22 -7.81
N GLY A 156 0.37 10.41 -7.76
CA GLY A 156 -0.17 11.57 -7.05
C GLY A 156 -0.69 12.75 -7.91
N GLY A 157 -0.55 12.74 -9.24
CA GLY A 157 -0.78 13.96 -10.05
C GLY A 157 -1.64 13.83 -11.30
N GLY A 158 -2.11 12.63 -11.66
CA GLY A 158 -2.63 12.35 -13.01
C GLY A 158 -4.14 12.15 -13.16
N LEU A 159 -4.94 12.27 -12.10
CA LEU A 159 -6.37 11.90 -12.12
C LEU A 159 -7.34 13.09 -12.07
N MET A 160 -6.91 14.27 -12.56
CA MET A 160 -7.77 15.45 -12.72
C MET A 160 -8.19 15.74 -14.18
N LEU A 161 -8.02 14.80 -15.12
CA LEU A 161 -8.22 15.07 -16.55
C LEU A 161 -9.16 14.10 -17.30
N LEU A 162 -10.16 13.51 -16.63
CA LEU A 162 -11.22 12.72 -17.30
C LEU A 162 -12.65 13.03 -16.80
N MET A 163 -12.93 14.28 -16.42
CA MET A 163 -14.31 14.76 -16.21
C MET A 163 -14.67 15.95 -17.11
N MET A 164 -14.35 15.86 -18.40
CA MET A 164 -14.94 16.73 -19.43
C MET A 164 -15.15 15.93 -20.72
N ILE A 165 -16.19 15.08 -20.75
CA ILE A 165 -16.81 14.67 -22.00
C ILE A 165 -18.05 15.57 -22.19
N PRO A 166 -18.12 16.35 -23.28
CA PRO A 166 -19.23 17.27 -23.52
C PRO A 166 -20.52 16.51 -23.85
N MET A 167 -21.59 16.82 -23.12
CA MET A 167 -22.97 16.60 -23.59
C MET A 167 -23.18 17.42 -24.86
N MET A 168 -23.30 16.77 -26.02
CA MET A 168 -24.10 17.30 -27.13
C MET A 168 -24.28 16.23 -28.20
N LEU A 169 -25.47 16.24 -28.80
CA LEU A 169 -26.00 15.37 -29.87
C LEU A 169 -26.62 14.06 -29.40
N ILE A 170 -27.90 14.15 -29.00
CA ILE A 170 -29.02 13.44 -29.66
C ILE A 170 -30.28 14.29 -29.38
N ALA A 171 -30.73 15.06 -30.37
CA ALA A 171 -32.11 15.50 -30.51
C ALA A 171 -32.31 16.02 -31.96
N LEU A 172 -33.09 15.24 -32.73
CA LEU A 172 -33.70 15.50 -34.04
C LEU A 172 -32.81 15.88 -35.23
#